data_AF-A0A2H6K1V6-F1
#
_entry.id   AF-A0A2H6K1V6-F1
#
_cell.length_a   1.000
_cell.length_b   1.000
_cell.length_c   1.000
_cell.angle_alpha   90.00
_cell.angle_beta   90.00
_cell.angle_gamma   90.00
#
_symmetry.space_group_name_H-M   'P 1'
#
loop_
_entity.id
_entity.type
_entity.pdbx_description
1 polymer ?
#
loop_
_entity_poly.entity_id
_entity_poly.type
_entity_poly.pdbx_seq_one_letter_code
_entity_poly.pdbx_strand_id
1 'polypeptide(L)'
;MSDEAPRFGRYTWVEKFDYWAGAAGSFIIGITGLAMWQSYGGPAGFGGTNILSGLSLQVYHWFRMIHGWEAVLAGAVIVMLHMYMAIWRPGNFPLAMQIWTGKMSRHHYEEEHPRELEELDKGEK
;
A
#
# COMPACT_ATOMS: atom_id res chain seq x y z
N MET A 1 -20.60 -21.46 4.51
CA MET A 1 -20.34 -20.40 3.51
C MET A 1 -21.70 -19.87 3.10
N SER A 2 -21.92 -18.56 3.07
CA SER A 2 -23.18 -18.01 2.54
C SER A 2 -23.25 -18.22 1.03
N ASP A 3 -24.45 -18.45 0.50
CA ASP A 3 -24.66 -18.59 -0.95
C ASP A 3 -24.59 -17.25 -1.69
N GLU A 4 -24.66 -16.14 -0.95
CA GLU A 4 -24.58 -14.78 -1.49
C GLU A 4 -23.15 -14.27 -1.52
N ALA A 5 -22.79 -13.58 -2.62
CA ALA A 5 -21.53 -12.88 -2.75
C ALA A 5 -21.44 -11.71 -1.75
N PRO A 6 -20.25 -11.45 -1.17
CA PRO A 6 -20.07 -10.35 -0.24
C PRO A 6 -20.37 -9.00 -0.89
N ARG A 7 -21.26 -8.22 -0.27
CA ARG A 7 -21.64 -6.89 -0.78
C ARG A 7 -20.63 -5.82 -0.34
N PHE A 8 -19.61 -5.59 -1.17
CA PHE A 8 -18.58 -4.58 -0.89
C PHE A 8 -19.10 -3.16 -1.06
N GLY A 9 -18.64 -2.26 -0.18
CA GLY A 9 -18.78 -0.81 -0.35
C GLY A 9 -17.65 -0.24 -1.20
N ARG A 10 -17.25 1.02 -0.93
CA ARG A 10 -16.23 1.74 -1.71
C ARG A 10 -14.90 1.03 -1.92
N TYR A 11 -14.49 0.29 -0.90
CA TYR A 11 -13.28 -0.52 -0.95
C TYR A 11 -13.63 -1.93 -0.52
N THR A 12 -13.27 -2.88 -1.36
CA THR A 12 -13.26 -4.31 -1.07
C THR A 12 -12.30 -4.61 0.08
N TRP A 13 -12.39 -5.80 0.65
CA TRP A 13 -11.46 -6.19 1.71
C TRP A 13 -10.01 -6.28 1.20
N VAL A 14 -9.82 -6.66 -0.07
CA VAL A 14 -8.48 -6.80 -0.69
C VAL A 14 -7.83 -5.44 -0.86
N GLU A 15 -8.57 -4.43 -1.34
CA GLU A 15 -8.07 -3.06 -1.48
C GLU A 15 -7.73 -2.45 -0.12
N LYS A 16 -8.54 -2.73 0.91
CA LYS A 16 -8.21 -2.31 2.29
C LYS A 16 -6.94 -3.00 2.79
N PHE A 17 -6.78 -4.28 2.52
CA PHE A 17 -5.57 -5.02 2.89
C PHE A 17 -4.33 -4.43 2.20
N ASP A 18 -4.40 -4.20 0.89
CA ASP A 18 -3.30 -3.60 0.11
C ASP A 18 -2.96 -2.18 0.59
N TYR A 19 -3.98 -1.36 0.91
CA TYR A 19 -3.79 -0.05 1.52
C TYR A 19 -3.03 -0.11 2.85
N TRP A 20 -3.48 -0.98 3.77
CA TRP A 20 -2.85 -1.10 5.08
C TRP A 20 -1.45 -1.74 5.00
N ALA A 21 -1.27 -2.73 4.13
CA ALA A 21 0.04 -3.34 3.87
C ALA A 21 1.02 -2.30 3.31
N GLY A 22 0.61 -1.52 2.30
CA GLY A 22 1.42 -0.44 1.74
C GLY A 22 1.74 0.67 2.74
N ALA A 23 0.75 1.08 3.56
CA ALA A 23 0.95 2.11 4.58
C ALA A 23 1.92 1.65 5.68
N ALA A 24 1.73 0.44 6.22
CA ALA A 24 2.59 -0.12 7.26
C ALA A 24 4.01 -0.35 6.72
N GLY A 25 4.15 -0.93 5.53
CA GLY A 25 5.45 -1.17 4.92
C GLY A 25 6.20 0.12 4.61
N SER A 26 5.50 1.14 4.08
CA SER A 26 6.10 2.47 3.86
C SER A 26 6.57 3.12 5.14
N PHE A 27 5.82 2.97 6.24
CA PHE A 27 6.22 3.48 7.55
C PHE A 27 7.48 2.77 8.08
N ILE A 28 7.53 1.43 8.00
CA ILE A 28 8.69 0.64 8.44
C ILE A 28 9.92 0.97 7.61
N ILE A 29 9.82 0.98 6.27
CA ILE A 29 10.90 1.33 5.35
C ILE A 29 11.37 2.77 5.58
N GLY A 30 10.44 3.71 5.73
CA GLY A 30 10.74 5.11 5.98
C GLY A 30 11.53 5.30 7.28
N ILE A 31 11.06 4.74 8.40
CA ILE A 31 11.72 4.89 9.70
C ILE A 31 13.08 4.20 9.71
N THR A 32 13.13 2.93 9.33
CA THR A 32 14.39 2.17 9.38
C THR A 32 15.41 2.72 8.38
N GLY A 33 14.96 3.19 7.21
CA GLY A 33 15.80 3.82 6.20
C GLY A 33 16.37 5.15 6.70
N LEU A 34 15.53 6.05 7.21
CA LEU A 34 15.97 7.31 7.82
C LEU A 34 16.92 7.08 8.99
N ALA A 35 16.64 6.07 9.80
CA ALA A 35 17.49 5.68 10.93
C ALA A 35 18.80 4.97 10.53
N MET A 36 19.03 4.66 9.26
CA MET A 36 20.31 4.12 8.79
C MET A 36 21.05 5.07 7.84
N TRP A 37 20.35 6.07 7.29
CA TRP A 37 20.82 6.96 6.23
C TRP A 37 22.16 7.64 6.52
N GLN A 38 22.47 7.95 7.78
CA GLN A 38 23.71 8.64 8.20
C GLN A 38 24.81 7.69 8.73
N SER A 39 24.53 6.40 8.91
CA SER A 39 25.42 5.48 9.63
C SER A 39 26.66 5.01 8.83
N TYR A 40 26.81 5.40 7.56
CA TYR A 40 27.87 4.93 6.65
C TYR A 40 28.49 6.05 5.80
N GLY A 41 28.81 7.21 6.41
CA GLY A 41 29.73 8.19 5.79
C GLY A 41 29.18 9.00 4.61
N GLY A 42 27.90 9.35 4.62
CA GLY A 42 27.34 10.31 3.65
C GLY A 42 27.94 11.72 3.82
N PRO A 43 28.06 12.54 2.76
CA PRO A 43 28.54 13.91 2.86
C PRO A 43 27.66 14.71 3.84
N ALA A 44 28.29 15.55 4.66
CA ALA A 44 27.69 16.37 5.73
C ALA A 44 26.69 17.45 5.26
N GLY A 45 26.02 17.27 4.12
CA GLY A 45 25.14 18.24 3.47
C GLY A 45 23.66 18.17 3.87
N PHE A 46 23.20 17.09 4.51
CA PHE A 46 21.83 17.01 5.05
C PHE A 46 21.86 17.27 6.57
N GLY A 47 21.82 18.56 6.90
CA GLY A 47 21.79 19.17 8.23
C GLY A 47 21.47 18.27 9.44
N GLY A 48 22.49 18.03 10.26
CA GLY A 48 22.48 18.48 11.65
C GLY A 48 21.59 17.78 12.66
N THR A 49 20.93 16.67 12.35
CA THR A 49 20.32 15.81 13.38
C THR A 49 20.95 14.44 13.33
N ASN A 50 22.06 14.32 14.07
CA ASN A 50 22.70 13.05 14.36
C ASN A 50 21.84 12.28 15.38
N ILE A 51 20.59 11.94 15.02
CA ILE A 51 19.72 11.11 15.88
C ILE A 51 20.38 9.74 16.13
N LEU A 52 21.35 9.38 15.28
CA LEU A 52 22.07 8.11 15.28
C LEU A 52 23.40 8.11 16.04
N SER A 53 23.95 9.25 16.47
CA SER A 53 25.07 9.22 17.43
C SER A 53 24.66 8.59 18.77
N GLY A 54 23.34 8.38 19.00
CA GLY A 54 22.79 7.67 20.15
C GLY A 54 22.32 6.24 19.89
N LEU A 55 22.33 5.71 18.64
CA LEU A 55 21.91 4.32 18.41
C LEU A 55 23.09 3.37 18.61
N SER A 56 22.87 2.32 19.41
CA SER A 56 23.87 1.27 19.57
C SER A 56 24.03 0.48 18.27
N LEU A 57 25.22 -0.11 18.06
CA LEU A 57 25.51 -1.00 16.94
C LEU A 57 24.47 -2.12 16.81
N GLN A 58 23.96 -2.62 17.94
CA GLN A 58 22.90 -3.61 17.99
C GLN A 58 21.61 -3.11 17.33
N VAL A 59 21.17 -1.89 17.63
CA VAL A 59 19.94 -1.31 17.04
C VAL A 59 20.09 -1.10 15.54
N TYR A 60 21.27 -0.68 15.08
CA TYR A 60 21.56 -0.58 13.64
C TYR A 60 21.38 -1.94 12.93
N HIS A 61 21.90 -3.02 13.50
CA HIS A 61 21.72 -4.36 12.92
C HIS A 61 20.25 -4.79 12.87
N TRP A 62 19.46 -4.50 13.91
CA TRP A 62 18.02 -4.74 13.89
C TRP A 62 17.32 -3.97 12.77
N PHE A 63 17.58 -2.67 12.64
CA PHE A 63 16.99 -1.85 11.58
C PHE A 63 17.38 -2.34 10.19
N ARG A 64 18.64 -2.75 9.98
CA ARG A 64 19.07 -3.31 8.71
C ARG A 64 18.33 -4.61 8.37
N MET A 65 18.16 -5.50 9.34
CA MET A 65 17.41 -6.74 9.14
C MET A 65 15.94 -6.46 8.82
N ILE A 66 15.28 -5.63 9.64
CA ILE A 66 13.86 -5.27 9.46
C ILE A 66 13.66 -4.60 8.10
N HIS A 67 14.47 -3.60 7.76
CA HIS A 67 14.37 -2.89 6.48
C HIS A 67 14.57 -3.82 5.29
N GLY A 68 15.57 -4.71 5.35
CA GLY A 68 15.85 -5.65 4.28
C GLY A 68 14.71 -6.63 4.04
N TRP A 69 14.16 -7.23 5.10
CA TRP A 69 13.03 -8.15 4.99
C TRP A 69 11.74 -7.44 4.56
N GLU A 70 11.48 -6.24 5.09
CA GLU A 70 10.34 -5.45 4.70
C GLU A 70 10.43 -5.01 3.24
N ALA A 71 11.62 -4.68 2.72
CA ALA A 71 11.77 -4.30 1.31
C ALA A 71 11.40 -5.45 0.37
N VAL A 72 11.77 -6.69 0.74
CA VAL A 72 11.36 -7.89 0.01
C VAL A 72 9.86 -8.10 0.11
N LEU A 73 9.28 -7.99 1.31
CA LEU A 73 7.84 -8.16 1.52
C LEU A 73 7.01 -7.10 0.77
N ALA A 74 7.38 -5.83 0.88
CA ALA A 74 6.74 -4.72 0.20
C ALA A 74 6.84 -4.87 -1.34
N GLY A 75 8.03 -5.23 -1.85
CA GLY A 75 8.21 -5.52 -3.27
C GLY A 75 7.31 -6.68 -3.75
N ALA A 76 7.21 -7.74 -2.95
CA ALA A 76 6.33 -8.87 -3.20
C ALA A 76 4.84 -8.47 -3.24
N VAL A 77 4.37 -7.70 -2.26
CA VAL A 77 2.98 -7.20 -2.20
C VAL A 77 2.68 -6.29 -3.40
N ILE A 78 3.59 -5.36 -3.72
CA ILE A 78 3.40 -4.44 -4.84
C ILE A 78 3.32 -5.23 -6.16
N VAL A 79 4.30 -6.09 -6.45
CA VAL A 79 4.38 -6.78 -7.74
C VAL A 79 3.30 -7.85 -7.90
N MET A 80 2.99 -8.63 -6.86
CA MET A 80 2.04 -9.73 -6.99
C MET A 80 0.59 -9.30 -6.77
N LEU A 81 0.32 -8.49 -5.74
CA LEU A 81 -1.04 -8.12 -5.37
C LEU A 81 -1.47 -6.81 -6.04
N HIS A 82 -0.75 -5.71 -5.76
CA HIS A 82 -1.15 -4.39 -6.20
C HIS A 82 -1.17 -4.28 -7.73
N MET A 83 -0.09 -4.69 -8.40
CA MET A 83 -0.03 -4.67 -9.87
C MET A 83 -1.07 -5.61 -10.50
N TYR A 84 -1.33 -6.79 -9.92
CA TYR A 84 -2.39 -7.67 -10.42
C TYR A 84 -3.76 -6.99 -10.39
N MET A 85 -4.14 -6.40 -9.26
CA MET A 85 -5.43 -5.73 -9.12
C MET A 85 -5.55 -4.51 -10.05
N ALA A 86 -4.47 -3.76 -10.22
CA ALA A 86 -4.45 -2.55 -11.03
C ALA A 86 -4.37 -2.81 -12.54
N ILE A 87 -3.66 -3.85 -12.98
CA ILE A 87 -3.31 -4.07 -14.40
C ILE A 87 -4.03 -5.30 -14.96
N TRP A 88 -3.99 -6.42 -14.26
CA TRP A 88 -4.33 -7.73 -14.83
C TRP A 88 -5.69 -8.27 -14.43
N ARG A 89 -6.37 -7.63 -13.49
CA ARG A 89 -7.72 -8.03 -13.07
C ARG A 89 -8.73 -7.84 -14.22
N PRO A 90 -9.64 -8.81 -14.44
CA PRO A 90 -10.75 -8.63 -15.37
C PRO A 90 -11.53 -7.33 -15.08
N GLY A 91 -11.84 -6.56 -16.11
CA GLY A 91 -12.44 -5.22 -15.98
C GLY A 91 -11.44 -4.07 -15.93
N ASN A 92 -10.22 -4.32 -15.42
CA ASN A 92 -9.16 -3.32 -15.36
C ASN A 92 -8.12 -3.45 -16.49
N PHE A 93 -8.01 -4.58 -17.18
CA PHE A 93 -6.98 -4.77 -18.22
C PHE A 93 -7.12 -3.77 -19.39
N PRO A 94 -6.01 -3.16 -19.88
CA PRO A 94 -4.62 -3.35 -19.48
C PRO A 94 -4.19 -2.52 -18.27
N LEU A 95 -5.02 -1.57 -17.82
CA LEU A 95 -4.78 -0.76 -16.64
C LEU A 95 -6.08 -0.08 -16.19
N ALA A 96 -6.31 -0.12 -14.89
CA ALA A 96 -7.38 0.57 -14.17
C ALA A 96 -7.38 2.09 -14.45
N MET A 97 -8.20 2.56 -15.39
CA MET A 97 -8.28 3.99 -15.76
C MET A 97 -8.85 4.88 -14.66
N GLN A 98 -9.49 4.30 -13.64
CA GLN A 98 -10.00 5.00 -12.47
C GLN A 98 -8.90 5.72 -11.67
N ILE A 99 -7.64 5.30 -11.76
CA ILE A 99 -6.53 6.01 -11.11
C ILE A 99 -6.36 7.45 -11.63
N TRP A 100 -6.73 7.69 -12.89
CA TRP A 100 -6.66 9.03 -13.51
C TRP A 100 -8.01 9.70 -13.64
N THR A 101 -9.02 8.93 -14.03
CA THR A 101 -10.34 9.49 -14.35
C THR A 101 -11.27 9.55 -13.13
N GLY A 102 -11.00 8.75 -12.10
CA GLY A 102 -11.90 8.53 -10.97
C GLY A 102 -13.23 7.88 -11.36
N LYS A 103 -13.37 7.36 -12.59
CA LYS A 103 -14.62 6.84 -13.13
C LYS A 103 -14.51 5.34 -13.42
N MET A 104 -15.63 4.65 -13.22
CA MET A 104 -15.82 3.24 -13.53
C MET A 104 -17.18 3.07 -14.24
N SER A 105 -17.32 2.07 -15.10
CA SER A 105 -18.62 1.78 -15.72
C SER A 105 -19.60 1.30 -14.66
N ARG A 106 -20.89 1.66 -14.77
CA ARG A 106 -21.92 1.26 -13.79
C ARG A 106 -22.04 -0.26 -13.64
N HIS A 107 -21.81 -1.00 -14.73
CA HIS A 107 -21.82 -2.46 -14.70
C HIS A 107 -20.66 -3.03 -13.88
N HIS A 108 -19.42 -2.58 -14.12
CA HIS A 108 -18.25 -3.06 -13.37
C HIS A 108 -18.30 -2.61 -11.90
N TYR A 109 -18.52 -1.32 -11.69
CA TYR A 109 -19.51 -0.76 -10.77
C TYR A 109 -20.18 -1.67 -9.71
N GLU A 110 -21.28 -2.26 -10.19
CA GLU A 110 -22.22 -3.14 -9.52
C GLU A 110 -21.60 -4.48 -9.12
N GLU A 111 -20.70 -5.03 -9.94
CA GLU A 111 -20.01 -6.29 -9.64
C GLU A 111 -19.00 -6.11 -8.49
N GLU A 112 -18.30 -4.98 -8.48
CA GLU A 112 -17.19 -4.70 -7.56
C GLU A 112 -17.62 -4.05 -6.25
N HIS A 113 -18.55 -3.09 -6.34
CA HIS A 113 -18.94 -2.20 -5.23
C HIS A 113 -20.48 -2.11 -5.08
N PRO A 114 -21.22 -3.23 -5.00
CA PRO A 114 -22.69 -3.24 -5.04
C PRO A 114 -23.34 -2.47 -3.89
N ARG A 115 -22.70 -2.40 -2.73
CA ARG A 115 -23.24 -1.66 -1.57
C ARG A 115 -23.07 -0.16 -1.76
N GLU A 116 -21.94 0.29 -2.31
CA GLU A 116 -21.76 1.72 -2.57
C GLU A 116 -22.66 2.20 -3.71
N LEU A 117 -22.88 1.37 -4.73
CA LEU A 117 -23.83 1.69 -5.80
C LEU A 117 -25.24 1.91 -5.25
N GLU A 118 -25.70 1.07 -4.31
CA GLU A 118 -27.01 1.22 -3.66
C GLU A 118 -27.10 2.53 -2.86
N GLU A 119 -26.05 2.90 -2.11
CA GLU A 119 -25.99 4.16 -1.36
C GLU A 119 -26.04 5.38 -2.32
N LEU A 120 -25.34 5.30 -3.47
CA LEU A 120 -25.34 6.34 -4.50
C LEU A 120 -26.71 6.47 -5.19
N ASP A 121 -27.35 5.36 -5.55
CA ASP A 121 -28.67 5.36 -6.21
C ASP A 121 -29.78 5.91 -5.28
N LYS A 122 -29.61 5.78 -3.96
CA LYS A 122 -30.51 6.36 -2.95
C LYS A 122 -30.22 7.84 -2.63
N GLY A 123 -29.11 8.40 -3.10
CA GLY A 123 -28.67 9.75 -2.75
C GLY A 123 -28.21 9.88 -1.28
N GLU A 124 -27.74 8.79 -0.68
CA GLU A 124 -27.25 8.75 0.71
C GLU A 124 -25.79 9.22 0.83
N LYS A 125 -25.16 9.64 -0.28
CA LYS A 125 -23.79 10.15 -0.40
C LYS A 125 -23.70 11.37 -1.31
#